data_AF-A0A2E5HGG5-F1
#
_entry.id   AF-A0A2E5HGG5-F1
#
_cell.length_a   1.000
_cell.length_b   1.000
_cell.length_c   1.000
_cell.angle_alpha   90.00
_cell.angle_beta   90.00
_cell.angle_gamma   90.00
#
_symmetry.space_group_name_H-M   'P 1'
#
loop_
_entity.id
_entity.type
_entity.pdbx_description
1 polymer ?
#
loop_
_entity_poly.entity_id
_entity_poly.type
_entity_poly.pdbx_seq_one_letter_code
_entity_poly.pdbx_strand_id
1 'polypeptide(L)'
;LRGVDKEELTRSMVLAAPGSITPHTKFKASVYVLKKDEGGRHTPFFNGYRPQFYFRTTDVTGVATLPEGTEMVMPGDNVELEVELIIPIAMDKELRFAIREGGHTVGAGVVTEIVE
;
A
#
# COMPACT_ATOMS: atom_id res chain seq x y z
N LEU A 1 -11.89 6.99 23.66
CA LEU A 1 -12.27 5.59 23.96
C LEU A 1 -12.37 5.47 25.47
N ARG A 2 -13.44 4.92 26.02
CA ARG A 2 -13.60 4.84 27.49
C ARG A 2 -12.68 3.74 28.01
N GLY A 3 -11.77 4.07 28.91
CA GLY A 3 -10.89 3.11 29.59
C GLY A 3 -9.78 2.52 28.73
N VAL A 4 -9.37 3.20 27.66
CA VAL A 4 -8.22 2.83 26.83
C VAL A 4 -7.15 3.90 27.03
N ASP A 5 -5.95 3.48 27.36
CA ASP A 5 -4.80 4.34 27.59
C ASP A 5 -4.20 4.80 26.26
N LYS A 6 -3.47 5.92 26.29
CA LYS A 6 -2.91 6.51 25.07
C LYS A 6 -1.85 5.59 24.45
N GLU A 7 -1.12 4.87 25.29
CA GLU A 7 -0.05 3.94 24.96
C GLU A 7 -0.57 2.71 24.20
N GLU A 8 -1.85 2.37 24.37
CA GLU A 8 -2.53 1.28 23.64
C GLU A 8 -2.94 1.69 22.22
N LEU A 9 -2.84 2.98 21.88
CA LEU A 9 -3.23 3.52 20.58
C LEU A 9 -2.02 3.90 19.76
N THR A 10 -1.90 3.29 18.58
CA THR A 10 -0.88 3.66 17.60
C THR A 10 -1.50 4.29 16.36
N ARG A 11 -0.74 5.19 15.75
CA ARG A 11 -1.09 5.72 14.42
C ARG A 11 -1.08 4.55 13.44
N SER A 12 -2.11 4.46 12.59
CA SER A 12 -2.53 3.34 11.73
C SER A 12 -3.84 2.68 12.18
N MET A 13 -4.16 2.72 13.47
CA MET A 13 -5.41 2.16 13.99
C MET A 13 -6.62 2.94 13.51
N VAL A 14 -7.75 2.23 13.39
CA VAL A 14 -9.05 2.78 13.00
C VAL A 14 -10.11 2.43 14.03
N LEU A 15 -11.12 3.28 14.18
CA LEU A 15 -12.35 2.94 14.87
C LEU A 15 -13.37 2.43 13.86
N ALA A 16 -13.90 1.24 14.09
CA ALA A 16 -14.86 0.60 13.20
C ALA A 16 -15.94 -0.12 14.01
N ALA A 17 -17.08 -0.41 13.38
CA ALA A 17 -18.08 -1.26 13.99
C ALA A 17 -17.49 -2.67 14.23
N PRO A 18 -17.81 -3.35 15.35
CA PRO A 18 -17.27 -4.68 15.63
C PRO A 18 -17.49 -5.64 14.46
N GLY A 19 -16.40 -6.28 14.00
CA GLY A 19 -16.43 -7.24 12.88
C GLY A 19 -16.58 -6.63 11.48
N SER A 20 -16.60 -5.31 11.33
CA SER A 20 -16.80 -4.66 10.01
C SER A 20 -15.54 -4.53 9.17
N ILE A 21 -14.35 -4.57 9.78
CA ILE A 21 -13.06 -4.52 9.09
C ILE A 21 -12.02 -5.28 9.91
N THR A 22 -11.13 -5.99 9.23
CA THR A 22 -10.04 -6.74 9.85
C THR A 22 -8.67 -6.24 9.40
N PRO A 23 -7.63 -6.37 10.25
CA PRO A 23 -6.26 -6.07 9.86
C PRO A 23 -5.69 -7.15 8.95
N HIS A 24 -4.98 -6.73 7.90
CA HIS A 24 -4.37 -7.59 6.88
C HIS A 24 -2.93 -7.14 6.59
N THR A 25 -2.10 -8.07 6.14
CA THR A 25 -0.71 -7.79 5.72
C THR A 25 -0.47 -8.11 4.25
N LYS A 26 -1.27 -9.00 3.64
CA LYS A 26 -1.10 -9.37 2.23
C LYS A 26 -2.34 -9.07 1.42
N PHE A 27 -2.13 -8.40 0.30
CA PHE A 27 -3.20 -8.03 -0.61
C PHE A 27 -2.68 -7.95 -2.05
N LYS A 28 -3.60 -8.07 -3.01
CA LYS A 28 -3.35 -7.71 -4.41
C LYS A 28 -3.93 -6.34 -4.69
N ALA A 29 -3.30 -5.61 -5.60
CA ALA A 29 -3.73 -4.27 -5.96
C ALA A 29 -3.45 -3.94 -7.42
N SER A 30 -4.34 -3.13 -7.98
CA SER A 30 -4.11 -2.46 -9.26
C SER A 30 -3.47 -1.11 -8.99
N VAL A 31 -2.34 -0.82 -9.65
CA VAL A 31 -1.50 0.34 -9.37
C VAL A 31 -1.14 1.07 -10.65
N TYR A 32 -1.37 2.39 -10.66
CA TYR A 32 -0.80 3.32 -11.62
C TYR A 32 0.51 3.90 -11.08
N VAL A 33 1.59 3.80 -11.85
CA VAL A 33 2.90 4.36 -11.49
C VAL A 33 3.01 5.76 -12.10
N LEU A 34 3.25 6.77 -11.27
CA LEU A 34 3.33 8.15 -11.75
C LEU A 34 4.55 8.35 -12.65
N LYS A 35 4.35 9.08 -13.75
CA LYS A 35 5.42 9.54 -14.64
C LYS A 35 6.28 10.58 -13.94
N LYS A 36 7.48 10.79 -14.49
CA LYS A 36 8.37 11.88 -14.09
C LYS A 36 7.67 13.24 -14.07
N ASP A 37 6.89 13.55 -15.11
CA ASP A 37 6.20 14.85 -15.23
C ASP A 37 5.07 15.03 -14.22
N GLU A 38 4.61 13.94 -13.60
CA GLU A 38 3.63 13.93 -12.52
C GLU A 38 4.31 13.92 -11.13
N GLY A 39 5.64 14.06 -11.08
CA GLY A 39 6.43 14.03 -9.85
C GLY A 39 6.78 12.62 -9.37
N GLY A 40 6.57 11.59 -10.20
CA GLY A 40 6.89 10.21 -9.90
C GLY A 40 8.34 9.83 -10.19
N ARG A 41 8.57 8.55 -10.48
CA ARG A 41 9.93 8.01 -10.72
C ARG A 41 10.47 8.41 -12.09
N HIS A 42 11.79 8.47 -12.18
CA HIS A 42 12.53 8.60 -13.45
C HIS A 42 12.91 7.24 -14.05
N THR A 43 13.08 6.23 -13.20
CA THR A 43 13.58 4.91 -13.57
C THR A 43 12.58 3.82 -13.17
N PRO A 44 12.59 2.67 -13.86
CA PRO A 44 11.76 1.54 -13.48
C PRO A 44 12.04 1.04 -12.07
N PHE A 45 11.14 0.19 -11.57
CA PHE A 45 11.40 -0.68 -10.43
C PHE A 45 11.19 -2.15 -10.82
N PHE A 46 11.74 -3.03 -10.00
CA PHE A 46 11.82 -4.48 -10.24
C PHE A 46 11.12 -5.25 -9.12
N ASN A 47 11.04 -6.56 -9.28
CA ASN A 47 10.54 -7.44 -8.24
C ASN A 47 11.30 -7.28 -6.92
N GLY A 48 10.59 -7.31 -5.78
CA GLY A 48 11.17 -7.05 -4.46
C GLY A 48 11.30 -5.56 -4.11
N TYR A 49 10.67 -4.69 -4.91
CA TYR A 49 10.57 -3.26 -4.64
C TYR A 49 9.96 -2.99 -3.26
N ARG A 50 10.61 -2.14 -2.45
CA ARG A 50 10.25 -1.93 -1.03
C ARG A 50 9.94 -0.46 -0.67
N PRO A 51 8.82 0.11 -1.15
CA PRO A 51 8.42 1.47 -0.84
C PRO A 51 7.62 1.56 0.47
N GLN A 52 7.15 2.78 0.77
CA GLN A 52 6.11 3.03 1.76
C GLN A 52 4.74 3.05 1.09
N PHE A 53 3.78 2.32 1.65
CA PHE A 53 2.37 2.35 1.25
C PHE A 53 1.60 3.23 2.23
N TYR A 54 1.04 4.31 1.72
CA TYR A 54 0.27 5.26 2.50
C TYR A 54 -1.21 4.88 2.50
N PHE A 55 -1.67 4.39 3.65
CA PHE A 55 -3.07 4.07 3.91
C PHE A 55 -3.66 5.08 4.87
N ARG A 56 -4.60 5.89 4.37
CA ARG A 56 -5.35 6.92 5.11
C ARG A 56 -4.47 7.93 5.84
N THR A 57 -3.85 7.55 6.95
CA THR A 57 -3.09 8.41 7.86
C THR A 57 -1.67 7.95 8.12
N THR A 58 -1.26 6.77 7.63
CA THR A 58 0.03 6.16 7.95
C THR A 58 0.77 5.67 6.72
N ASP A 59 2.10 5.77 6.77
CA ASP A 59 3.01 5.09 5.85
C ASP A 59 3.40 3.75 6.47
N VAL A 60 3.29 2.67 5.69
CA VAL A 60 3.76 1.33 6.08
C VAL A 60 4.67 0.79 5.00
N THR A 61 5.87 0.37 5.37
CA THR A 61 6.78 -0.30 4.43
C THR A 61 6.17 -1.62 3.99
N GLY A 62 6.24 -1.91 2.69
CA GLY A 62 5.83 -3.20 2.16
C GLY A 62 6.77 -3.65 1.05
N VAL A 63 6.69 -4.92 0.68
CA VAL A 63 7.39 -5.50 -0.46
C VAL A 63 6.37 -5.74 -1.56
N ALA A 64 6.63 -5.22 -2.76
CA ALA A 64 5.84 -5.45 -3.95
C ALA A 64 6.45 -6.57 -4.79
N THR A 65 5.62 -7.56 -5.10
CA THR A 65 5.90 -8.65 -6.01
C THR A 65 5.21 -8.40 -7.34
N LEU A 66 5.98 -8.47 -8.43
CA LEU A 66 5.46 -8.31 -9.79
C LEU A 66 4.79 -9.59 -10.27
N PRO A 67 3.84 -9.52 -11.22
CA PRO A 67 3.25 -10.70 -11.85
C PRO A 67 4.31 -11.54 -12.58
N GLU A 68 4.07 -12.84 -12.68
CA GLU A 68 4.94 -13.74 -13.44
C GLU A 68 5.13 -13.23 -14.90
N GLY A 69 6.37 -13.25 -15.38
CA GLY A 69 6.74 -12.72 -16.68
C GLY A 69 6.93 -11.19 -16.75
N THR A 70 6.62 -10.45 -15.68
CA THR A 70 6.90 -9.01 -15.60
C THR A 70 8.27 -8.77 -14.96
N GLU A 71 9.26 -8.40 -15.76
CA GLU A 71 10.62 -8.14 -15.26
C GLU A 71 10.74 -6.80 -14.53
N MET A 72 10.09 -5.76 -15.06
CA MET A 72 10.17 -4.40 -14.53
C MET A 72 8.89 -3.61 -14.84
N VAL A 73 8.66 -2.54 -14.07
CA VAL A 73 7.52 -1.62 -14.26
C VAL A 73 8.05 -0.22 -14.54
N MET A 74 7.57 0.39 -15.63
CA MET A 74 8.00 1.72 -16.05
C MET A 74 7.09 2.82 -15.44
N PRO A 75 7.62 4.03 -15.21
CA PRO A 75 6.79 5.19 -14.90
C PRO A 75 5.73 5.44 -15.98
N GLY A 76 4.46 5.52 -15.59
CA GLY A 76 3.31 5.64 -16.48
C GLY A 76 2.54 4.34 -16.73
N ASP A 77 3.04 3.19 -16.27
CA ASP A 77 2.37 1.91 -16.44
C ASP A 77 1.23 1.71 -15.42
N ASN A 78 0.30 0.84 -15.80
CA ASN A 78 -0.66 0.24 -14.87
C ASN A 78 -0.27 -1.23 -14.68
N VAL A 79 -0.15 -1.68 -13.43
CA VAL A 79 0.33 -3.02 -13.09
C VAL A 79 -0.48 -3.58 -11.91
N GLU A 80 -0.70 -4.89 -11.93
CA GLU A 80 -1.19 -5.63 -10.75
C GLU A 80 0.00 -6.02 -9.87
N LEU A 81 -0.07 -5.75 -8.58
CA LEU A 81 0.98 -6.08 -7.62
C LEU A 81 0.41 -6.95 -6.51
N GLU A 82 1.20 -7.93 -6.07
CA GLU A 82 1.00 -8.56 -4.77
C GLU A 82 1.89 -7.84 -3.74
N VAL A 83 1.32 -7.40 -2.62
CA VAL A 83 2.02 -6.59 -1.62
C VAL A 83 1.96 -7.27 -0.26
N GLU A 84 3.11 -7.32 0.41
CA GLU A 84 3.26 -7.76 1.80
C GLU A 84 3.75 -6.61 2.68
N LEU A 85 2.93 -6.20 3.66
CA LEU A 85 3.23 -5.12 4.60
C LEU A 85 3.98 -5.64 5.84
N ILE A 86 4.90 -4.83 6.38
CA ILE A 86 5.65 -5.22 7.60
C ILE A 86 4.82 -5.18 8.88
N ILE A 87 3.68 -4.48 8.86
CA ILE A 87 2.71 -4.43 9.96
C ILE A 87 1.28 -4.48 9.39
N PRO A 88 0.33 -5.05 10.15
CA PRO A 88 -1.06 -5.15 9.71
C PRO A 88 -1.72 -3.77 9.52
N ILE A 89 -2.57 -3.67 8.49
CA ILE A 89 -3.42 -2.51 8.23
C ILE A 89 -4.87 -2.96 8.08
N ALA A 90 -5.79 -2.22 8.71
CA ALA A 90 -7.22 -2.42 8.51
C ALA A 90 -7.63 -2.00 7.10
N MET A 91 -7.96 -2.97 6.25
CA MET A 91 -8.27 -2.76 4.84
C MET A 91 -9.38 -3.68 4.35
N ASP A 92 -10.04 -3.23 3.28
CA ASP A 92 -11.00 -3.99 2.49
C ASP A 92 -10.67 -3.80 1.01
N LYS A 93 -11.34 -4.59 0.16
CA LYS A 93 -11.34 -4.34 -1.29
C LYS A 93 -11.78 -2.91 -1.59
N GLU A 94 -11.27 -2.37 -2.68
CA GLU A 94 -11.50 -1.00 -3.15
C GLU A 94 -10.88 0.11 -2.29
N LEU A 95 -10.17 -0.22 -1.20
CA LEU A 95 -9.41 0.75 -0.45
C LEU A 95 -8.29 1.33 -1.33
N ARG A 96 -8.29 2.65 -1.47
CA ARG A 96 -7.25 3.40 -2.19
C ARG A 96 -6.05 3.68 -1.30
N PHE A 97 -4.87 3.66 -1.89
CA PHE A 97 -3.61 3.99 -1.23
C PHE A 97 -2.66 4.71 -2.20
N ALA A 98 -1.64 5.34 -1.63
CA ALA A 98 -0.53 5.91 -2.41
C ALA A 98 0.74 5.11 -2.14
N ILE A 99 1.62 5.01 -3.12
CA ILE A 99 2.98 4.47 -2.97
C ILE A 99 3.93 5.65 -2.88
N ARG A 100 4.78 5.67 -1.86
CA ARG A 100 5.67 6.78 -1.54
C ARG A 100 7.11 6.33 -1.36
N GLU A 101 8.03 7.18 -1.79
CA GLU A 101 9.47 7.03 -1.61
C GLU A 101 10.07 8.36 -1.17
N GLY A 102 10.84 8.36 -0.08
CA GLY A 102 11.45 9.59 0.44
C GLY A 102 10.43 10.71 0.73
N GLY A 103 9.16 10.37 0.98
CA GLY A 103 8.07 11.32 1.19
C GLY A 103 7.34 11.78 -0.08
N HIS A 104 7.80 11.43 -1.27
CA HIS A 104 7.17 11.76 -2.55
C HIS A 104 6.24 10.64 -3.03
N THR A 105 5.11 10.99 -3.65
CA THR A 105 4.18 10.01 -4.23
C THR A 105 4.67 9.55 -5.59
N VAL A 106 4.86 8.25 -5.74
CA VAL A 106 5.37 7.61 -6.95
C VAL A 106 4.37 6.63 -7.59
N GLY A 107 3.31 6.26 -6.87
CA GLY A 107 2.25 5.39 -7.35
C GLY A 107 0.91 5.71 -6.69
N ALA A 108 -0.19 5.36 -7.36
CA ALA A 108 -1.53 5.38 -6.81
C ALA A 108 -2.17 4.01 -7.04
N GLY A 109 -2.74 3.42 -6.00
CA GLY A 109 -3.25 2.05 -6.04
C GLY A 109 -4.63 1.89 -5.43
N VAL A 110 -5.26 0.77 -5.78
CA VAL A 110 -6.50 0.30 -5.19
C VAL A 110 -6.38 -1.17 -4.86
N VAL A 111 -6.77 -1.56 -3.64
CA VAL A 111 -6.81 -2.96 -3.22
C VAL A 111 -7.86 -3.70 -4.05
N THR A 112 -7.46 -4.76 -4.75
CA THR A 112 -8.33 -5.60 -5.58
C THR A 112 -8.75 -6.88 -4.86
N GLU A 113 -7.86 -7.44 -4.03
CA GLU A 113 -8.10 -8.68 -3.29
C GLU A 113 -7.33 -8.69 -1.96
N ILE A 114 -7.95 -9.21 -0.90
CA ILE A 114 -7.29 -9.49 0.37
C ILE A 114 -6.83 -10.95 0.36
N VAL A 115 -5.56 -11.18 0.65
CA VAL A 115 -4.95 -12.52 0.63
C VAL A 115 -4.78 -13.06 2.04
N GLU A 116 -4.29 -12.22 2.97
CA GLU A 116 -4.05 -12.56 4.38
C GLU A 116 -4.33 -11.37 5.30
#